data_AF-A0A5M9NW47-F1
#
_entry.id   AF-A0A5M9NW47-F1
#
_cell.length_a   1.000
_cell.length_b   1.000
_cell.length_c   1.000
_cell.angle_alpha   90.00
_cell.angle_beta   90.00
_cell.angle_gamma   90.00
#
_symmetry.space_group_name_H-M   'P 1'
#
loop_
_entity.id
_entity.type
_entity.pdbx_description
1 polymer ?
#
loop_
_entity_poly.entity_id
_entity_poly.type
_entity_poly.pdbx_seq_one_letter_code
_entity_poly.pdbx_strand_id
1 'polypeptide(L)'
;MDLADEKVKWHPAFAAAVQLELKEYRKYLEFITEYQLTDEPLRIDVLVIKKLREIRIDKSLGRIFKKYNILEYKSPTDYISIDDYYKIKAYAYLYKALSRETDKININEMTITLTSSRYPGKLLDYLKNEIKADIEKAGSGIYYIKDTDIDTQILVSKQLDDGEAG
;
A
#
# COMPACT_ATOMS: atom_id res chain seq x y z
N MET A 1 -1.15 33.77 32.54
CA MET A 1 -1.21 34.43 31.22
C MET A 1 -0.37 33.57 30.31
N ASP A 2 -0.99 32.59 29.67
CA ASP A 2 -0.30 31.68 28.76
C ASP A 2 0.04 32.46 27.49
N LEU A 3 1.32 32.75 27.30
CA LEU A 3 1.85 33.12 26.00
C LEU A 3 1.78 31.85 25.15
N ALA A 4 0.68 31.69 24.43
CA ALA A 4 0.54 30.65 23.42
C ALA A 4 1.71 30.78 22.45
N ASP A 5 2.55 29.76 22.44
CA ASP A 5 3.66 29.52 21.52
C ASP A 5 3.14 29.70 20.09
N GLU A 6 3.34 30.89 19.53
CA GLU A 6 2.89 31.26 18.18
C GLU A 6 3.81 30.53 17.19
N LYS A 7 3.58 29.22 17.01
CA LYS A 7 4.34 28.38 16.09
C LYS A 7 4.37 29.05 14.72
N VAL A 8 5.55 29.43 14.28
CA VAL A 8 5.81 29.93 12.92
C VAL A 8 5.14 28.98 11.93
N LYS A 9 4.16 29.50 11.18
CA LYS A 9 3.46 28.73 10.15
C LYS A 9 4.37 28.64 8.92
N TRP A 10 5.27 27.66 8.90
CA TRP A 10 6.22 27.42 7.81
C TRP A 10 5.54 27.04 6.49
N HIS A 11 4.40 26.33 6.52
CA HIS A 11 3.73 25.89 5.29
C HIS A 11 3.24 27.08 4.42
N PRO A 12 2.52 28.09 4.95
CA PRO A 12 2.18 29.29 4.18
C PRO A 12 3.39 30.05 3.62
N ALA A 13 4.46 30.19 4.41
CA ALA A 13 5.66 30.90 3.97
C ALA A 13 6.35 30.18 2.81
N PHE A 14 6.47 28.84 2.90
CA PHE A 14 7.02 28.02 1.83
C PHE A 14 6.14 28.07 0.57
N ALA A 15 4.82 27.94 0.71
CA ALA A 15 3.90 28.03 -0.41
C ALA A 15 4.01 29.39 -1.14
N ALA A 16 4.14 30.49 -0.40
CA ALA A 16 4.33 31.82 -0.98
C ALA A 16 5.67 31.93 -1.74
N ALA A 17 6.74 31.35 -1.20
CA ALA A 17 8.04 31.32 -1.87
C ALA A 17 7.96 30.55 -3.21
N VAL A 18 7.30 29.39 -3.23
CA VAL A 18 7.09 28.60 -4.47
C VAL A 18 6.28 29.39 -5.50
N GLN A 19 5.20 30.07 -5.08
CA GLN A 19 4.40 30.91 -5.98
C GLN A 19 5.17 32.10 -6.55
N LEU A 20 6.05 32.72 -5.74
CA LEU A 20 6.89 33.83 -6.17
C LEU A 20 7.94 33.37 -7.19
N GLU A 21 8.59 32.24 -6.92
CA GLU A 21 9.60 31.65 -7.81
C GLU A 21 8.98 31.29 -9.17
N LEU A 22 7.77 30.72 -9.17
CA LEU A 22 7.08 30.27 -10.39
C LEU A 22 6.14 31.32 -11.00
N LYS A 23 6.26 32.60 -10.60
CA LYS A 23 5.33 33.68 -10.98
C LYS A 23 5.18 33.86 -12.50
N GLU A 24 6.24 33.64 -13.27
CA GLU A 24 6.24 33.80 -14.72
C GLU A 24 5.39 32.75 -15.44
N TYR A 25 5.16 31.60 -14.80
CA TYR A 25 4.38 30.48 -15.31
C TYR A 25 2.95 30.45 -14.76
N ARG A 26 2.52 31.48 -14.01
CA ARG A 26 1.23 31.48 -13.29
C ARG A 26 0.01 31.20 -14.16
N LYS A 27 0.04 31.56 -15.45
CA LYS A 27 -1.05 31.25 -16.40
C LYS A 27 -1.15 29.76 -16.79
N TYR A 28 -0.16 28.95 -16.44
CA TYR A 28 -0.08 27.51 -16.73
C TYR A 28 -0.14 26.64 -15.47
N LEU A 29 -0.18 27.24 -14.28
CA LEU A 29 -0.04 26.52 -13.00
C LEU A 29 -1.21 26.83 -12.07
N GLU A 30 -1.72 25.79 -11.42
CA GLU A 30 -2.66 25.90 -10.29
C GLU A 30 -1.91 25.60 -8.99
N PHE A 31 -2.07 26.46 -7.99
CA PHE A 31 -1.45 26.31 -6.68
C PHE A 31 -2.52 25.95 -5.66
N ILE A 32 -2.50 24.71 -5.18
CA ILE A 32 -3.37 24.25 -4.09
C ILE A 32 -2.47 23.92 -2.89
N THR A 33 -2.68 24.62 -1.78
CA THR A 33 -1.91 24.42 -0.55
C THR A 33 -2.69 23.52 0.42
N GLU A 34 -1.98 22.65 1.14
CA GLU A 34 -2.58 21.79 2.17
C GLU A 34 -3.72 20.92 1.61
N TYR A 35 -3.52 20.33 0.41
CA TYR A 35 -4.50 19.47 -0.24
C TYR A 35 -4.76 18.20 0.58
N GLN A 36 -6.02 17.99 0.95
CA GLN A 36 -6.47 16.81 1.68
C GLN A 36 -6.63 15.63 0.71
N LEU A 37 -5.95 14.51 0.97
CA LEU A 37 -5.97 13.34 0.08
C LEU A 37 -7.29 12.55 0.15
N THR A 38 -7.93 12.53 1.31
CA THR A 38 -9.15 11.74 1.57
C THR A 38 -10.05 12.46 2.54
N ASP A 39 -11.36 12.34 2.34
CA ASP A 39 -12.37 12.87 3.27
C ASP A 39 -12.35 12.13 4.61
N GLU A 40 -12.08 10.82 4.59
CA GLU A 40 -11.93 9.99 5.78
C GLU A 40 -10.46 9.71 6.12
N PRO A 41 -10.12 9.48 7.40
CA PRO A 41 -8.78 9.04 7.78
C PRO A 41 -8.37 7.74 7.10
N LEU A 42 -7.13 7.68 6.62
CA LEU A 42 -6.55 6.49 6.01
C LEU A 42 -6.59 5.29 6.97
N ARG A 43 -6.97 4.12 6.44
CA ARG A 43 -7.14 2.90 7.23
C ARG A 43 -6.72 1.68 6.43
N ILE A 44 -6.01 0.78 7.09
CA ILE A 44 -5.71 -0.57 6.62
C ILE A 44 -6.88 -1.48 7.03
N ASP A 45 -7.41 -2.27 6.11
CA ASP A 45 -8.51 -3.21 6.41
C ASP A 45 -8.09 -4.24 7.47
N VAL A 46 -6.98 -4.94 7.23
CA VAL A 46 -6.44 -5.92 8.18
C VAL A 46 -4.92 -5.86 8.22
N LEU A 47 -4.37 -5.80 9.45
CA LEU A 47 -2.94 -5.90 9.72
C LEU A 47 -2.67 -7.13 10.59
N VAL A 48 -1.87 -8.07 10.07
CA VAL A 48 -1.43 -9.27 10.80
C VAL A 48 0.05 -9.12 11.16
N ILE A 49 0.36 -9.17 12.46
CA ILE A 49 1.74 -9.08 12.97
C ILE A 49 2.17 -10.43 13.55
N LYS A 50 3.23 -11.04 13.01
CA LYS A 50 3.84 -12.24 13.58
C LYS A 50 4.59 -11.85 14.85
N LYS A 51 4.13 -12.35 16.00
CA LYS A 51 4.84 -12.19 17.29
C LYS A 51 6.19 -12.90 17.31
N LEU A 52 6.28 -14.05 16.64
CA LEU A 52 7.52 -14.81 16.44
C LEU A 52 7.85 -14.79 14.94
N ARG A 53 8.95 -14.15 14.56
CA ARG A 53 9.34 -13.97 13.15
C ARG A 53 9.46 -15.31 12.41
N GLU A 54 10.04 -16.30 13.08
CA GLU A 54 10.40 -17.59 12.49
C GLU A 54 9.24 -18.60 12.38
N ILE A 55 8.07 -18.31 12.96
CA ILE A 55 6.94 -19.25 12.88
C ILE A 55 6.50 -19.42 11.42
N ARG A 56 6.42 -20.66 10.95
CA ARG A 56 5.90 -20.97 9.61
C ARG A 56 4.39 -21.13 9.69
N ILE A 57 3.67 -20.52 8.75
CA ILE A 57 2.23 -20.68 8.59
C ILE A 57 2.02 -21.55 7.36
N ASP A 58 1.50 -22.76 7.56
CA ASP A 58 1.27 -23.72 6.47
C ASP A 58 -0.14 -23.61 5.86
N LYS A 59 -0.75 -22.43 5.97
CA LYS A 59 -2.00 -22.08 5.30
C LYS A 59 -1.71 -21.23 4.09
N SER A 60 -2.41 -21.47 2.99
CA SER A 60 -2.11 -20.82 1.70
C SER A 60 -2.15 -19.30 1.79
N LEU A 61 -3.11 -18.74 2.53
CA LEU A 61 -3.21 -17.31 2.84
C LEU A 61 -1.93 -16.76 3.50
N GLY A 62 -1.41 -17.47 4.49
CA GLY A 62 -0.34 -16.99 5.38
C GLY A 62 1.05 -17.47 5.00
N ARG A 63 1.20 -18.31 3.97
CA ARG A 63 2.48 -18.93 3.61
C ARG A 63 3.57 -17.91 3.26
N ILE A 64 3.21 -16.82 2.61
CA ILE A 64 4.13 -15.72 2.29
C ILE A 64 4.38 -14.79 3.47
N PHE A 65 3.63 -14.91 4.57
CA PHE A 65 3.62 -13.88 5.62
C PHE A 65 4.99 -13.70 6.29
N LYS A 66 5.44 -12.45 6.23
CA LYS A 66 6.57 -11.94 7.00
C LYS A 66 6.07 -11.33 8.31
N LYS A 67 6.88 -10.49 8.95
CA LYS A 67 6.56 -9.97 10.28
C LYS A 67 5.31 -9.10 10.28
N TYR A 68 5.12 -8.27 9.26
CA TYR A 68 3.99 -7.36 9.13
C TYR A 68 3.26 -7.61 7.81
N ASN A 69 1.97 -7.93 7.84
CA ASN A 69 1.22 -8.35 6.66
C ASN A 69 -0.03 -7.50 6.55
N ILE A 70 -0.15 -6.74 5.47
CA ILE A 70 -1.24 -5.80 5.22
C ILE A 70 -2.16 -6.41 4.18
N LEU A 71 -3.43 -6.56 4.52
CA LEU A 71 -4.43 -7.17 3.65
C LEU A 71 -5.50 -6.11 3.30
N GLU A 72 -5.93 -6.13 2.05
CA GLU A 72 -7.12 -5.40 1.58
C GLU A 72 -8.08 -6.39 0.91
N TYR A 73 -9.37 -6.20 1.19
CA TYR A 73 -10.43 -6.98 0.58
C TYR A 73 -11.27 -6.10 -0.35
N LYS A 74 -11.44 -6.55 -1.60
CA LYS A 74 -12.42 -5.98 -2.52
C LYS A 74 -13.73 -6.74 -2.46
N SER A 75 -14.83 -5.99 -2.47
CA SER A 75 -16.17 -6.59 -2.45
C SER A 75 -16.37 -7.53 -3.65
N PRO A 76 -17.33 -8.47 -3.60
CA PRO A 76 -17.53 -9.42 -4.69
C PRO A 76 -17.85 -8.80 -6.06
N THR A 77 -18.36 -7.57 -6.07
CA THR A 77 -18.68 -6.82 -7.30
C THR A 77 -17.51 -6.00 -7.84
N ASP A 78 -16.48 -5.80 -7.02
CA ASP A 78 -15.31 -4.97 -7.36
C ASP A 78 -14.19 -5.80 -7.99
N TYR A 79 -13.23 -5.10 -8.56
CA TYR A 79 -12.00 -5.66 -9.12
C TYR A 79 -10.81 -4.95 -8.49
N ILE A 80 -9.64 -5.60 -8.50
CA ILE A 80 -8.38 -4.95 -8.09
C ILE A 80 -7.78 -4.26 -9.31
N SER A 81 -7.63 -2.94 -9.23
CA SER A 81 -6.98 -2.11 -10.24
C SER A 81 -5.49 -1.91 -9.96
N ILE A 82 -4.79 -1.25 -10.90
CA ILE A 82 -3.41 -0.78 -10.69
C ILE A 82 -3.37 0.25 -9.56
N ASP A 83 -4.37 1.12 -9.47
CA ASP A 83 -4.46 2.15 -8.44
C ASP A 83 -4.66 1.54 -7.04
N ASP A 84 -5.43 0.45 -6.94
CA ASP A 84 -5.60 -0.29 -5.68
C ASP A 84 -4.28 -0.88 -5.19
N TYR A 85 -3.45 -1.39 -6.11
CA TYR A 85 -2.12 -1.90 -5.78
C TYR A 85 -1.20 -0.79 -5.24
N TYR A 86 -1.23 0.41 -5.82
CA TYR A 86 -0.46 1.54 -5.29
C TYR A 86 -1.04 2.10 -3.99
N LYS A 87 -2.36 2.11 -3.83
CA LYS A 87 -3.04 2.54 -2.61
C LYS A 87 -2.60 1.70 -1.41
N ILE A 88 -2.62 0.36 -1.54
CA ILE A 88 -2.18 -0.51 -0.44
C ILE A 88 -0.67 -0.40 -0.17
N LYS A 89 0.15 -0.17 -1.19
CA LYS A 89 1.58 0.13 -1.00
C LYS A 89 1.79 1.43 -0.24
N ALA A 90 1.01 2.48 -0.56
CA ALA A 90 1.04 3.72 0.20
C ALA A 90 0.70 3.49 1.68
N TYR A 91 -0.29 2.62 1.97
CA TYR A 91 -0.61 2.24 3.34
C TYR A 91 0.52 1.51 4.04
N ALA A 92 1.22 0.61 3.34
CA ALA A 92 2.39 -0.07 3.87
C ALA A 92 3.54 0.90 4.17
N TYR A 93 3.82 1.85 3.27
CA TYR A 93 4.82 2.88 3.49
C TYR A 93 4.47 3.78 4.66
N LEU A 94 3.21 4.20 4.80
CA LEU A 94 2.75 5.00 5.93
C LEU A 94 2.88 4.23 7.24
N TYR A 95 2.48 2.95 7.27
CA TYR A 95 2.63 2.11 8.45
C TYR A 95 4.10 2.00 8.89
N LYS A 96 5.03 1.82 7.95
CA LYS A 96 6.48 1.87 8.20
C LYS A 96 6.96 3.24 8.68
N ALA A 97 6.63 4.30 7.95
CA ALA A 97 7.15 5.65 8.19
C ALA A 97 6.65 6.28 9.48
N LEU A 98 5.43 5.93 9.92
CA LEU A 98 4.84 6.41 11.16
C LEU A 98 5.33 5.64 12.39
N SER A 99 6.19 4.64 12.23
CA SER A 99 6.90 4.03 13.36
C SER A 99 7.93 5.04 13.89
N ARG A 100 7.78 5.45 15.16
CA ARG A 100 8.45 6.60 15.79
C ARG A 100 9.99 6.51 15.91
N GLU A 101 10.59 5.45 15.38
CA GLU A 101 12.02 5.17 15.44
C GLU A 101 12.51 4.85 14.03
N THR A 102 13.70 5.33 13.68
CA THR A 102 14.31 5.11 12.37
C THR A 102 14.36 3.61 12.05
N ASP A 103 13.76 3.25 10.90
CA ASP A 103 13.75 1.90 10.35
C ASP A 103 13.25 0.79 11.29
N LYS A 104 12.40 1.12 12.28
CA LYS A 104 11.84 0.12 13.21
C LYS A 104 11.06 -1.00 12.53
N ILE A 105 10.39 -0.68 11.43
CA ILE A 105 9.70 -1.64 10.57
C ILE A 105 10.51 -1.74 9.29
N ASN A 106 11.30 -2.79 9.11
CA ASN A 106 12.04 -3.00 7.88
C ASN A 106 11.07 -3.35 6.74
N ILE A 107 11.20 -2.69 5.59
CA ILE A 107 10.32 -2.91 4.42
C ILE A 107 10.35 -4.37 3.94
N ASN A 108 11.52 -5.02 4.05
CA ASN A 108 11.72 -6.40 3.67
C ASN A 108 11.06 -7.39 4.63
N GLU A 109 10.57 -6.94 5.80
CA GLU A 109 9.77 -7.73 6.74
C GLU A 109 8.25 -7.55 6.53
N MET A 110 7.84 -6.82 5.48
CA MET A 110 6.45 -6.58 5.14
C MET A 110 5.97 -7.49 4.00
N THR A 111 4.68 -7.81 4.00
CA THR A 111 3.97 -8.32 2.81
C THR A 111 2.63 -7.62 2.64
N ILE A 112 2.13 -7.68 1.42
CA ILE A 112 0.80 -7.22 1.04
C ILE A 112 -0.04 -8.40 0.55
N THR A 113 -1.32 -8.41 0.84
CA THR A 113 -2.29 -9.34 0.22
C THR A 113 -3.50 -8.59 -0.29
N LEU A 114 -3.79 -8.71 -1.57
CA LEU A 114 -4.99 -8.17 -2.21
C LEU A 114 -5.96 -9.31 -2.50
N THR A 115 -7.18 -9.23 -1.96
CA THR A 115 -8.20 -10.27 -2.15
C THR A 115 -9.35 -9.74 -3.01
N SER A 116 -9.73 -10.48 -4.04
CA SER A 116 -10.90 -10.20 -4.87
C SER A 116 -11.57 -11.48 -5.34
N SER A 117 -12.85 -11.39 -5.70
CA SER A 117 -13.53 -12.51 -6.36
C SER A 117 -13.19 -12.64 -7.84
N ARG A 118 -12.60 -11.59 -8.46
CA ARG A 118 -12.33 -11.51 -9.90
C ARG A 118 -10.84 -11.53 -10.18
N TYR A 119 -10.45 -12.23 -11.24
CA TYR A 119 -9.06 -12.28 -11.69
C TYR A 119 -8.59 -10.91 -12.22
N PRO A 120 -7.52 -10.32 -11.66
CA PRO A 120 -7.11 -8.95 -11.98
C PRO A 120 -6.13 -8.90 -13.17
N GLY A 121 -6.59 -9.34 -14.35
CA GLY A 121 -5.72 -9.47 -15.53
C GLY A 121 -4.95 -8.19 -15.89
N LYS A 122 -5.62 -7.03 -15.88
CA LYS A 122 -4.98 -5.74 -16.18
C LYS A 122 -3.84 -5.38 -15.21
N LEU A 123 -4.01 -5.67 -13.92
CA LEU A 123 -2.96 -5.43 -12.93
C LEU A 123 -1.79 -6.38 -13.15
N LEU A 124 -2.05 -7.67 -13.38
CA LEU A 124 -1.00 -8.66 -13.61
C LEU A 124 -0.21 -8.35 -14.89
N ASP A 125 -0.88 -7.94 -15.96
CA ASP A 125 -0.22 -7.51 -17.19
C ASP A 125 0.66 -6.27 -16.95
N TYR A 126 0.18 -5.29 -16.20
CA TYR A 126 0.97 -4.12 -15.82
C TYR A 126 2.21 -4.49 -14.98
N LEU A 127 2.04 -5.31 -13.95
CA LEU A 127 3.14 -5.76 -13.09
C LEU A 127 4.20 -6.50 -13.89
N LYS A 128 3.79 -7.36 -14.83
CA LYS A 128 4.71 -8.11 -15.68
C LYS A 128 5.41 -7.23 -16.71
N ASN A 129 4.65 -6.38 -17.41
CA ASN A 129 5.14 -5.71 -18.61
C ASN A 129 5.81 -4.37 -18.29
N GLU A 130 5.31 -3.62 -17.32
CA GLU A 130 5.83 -2.29 -16.96
C GLU A 130 6.77 -2.36 -15.76
N ILE A 131 6.38 -3.06 -14.70
CA ILE A 131 7.18 -3.18 -13.47
C ILE A 131 8.26 -4.26 -13.59
N LYS A 132 8.13 -5.17 -14.57
CA LYS A 132 9.01 -6.34 -14.74
C LYS A 132 9.07 -7.22 -13.49
N ALA A 133 7.97 -7.26 -12.73
CA ALA A 133 7.84 -8.12 -11.56
C ALA A 133 7.78 -9.60 -11.98
N ASP A 134 8.36 -10.47 -11.16
CA ASP A 134 8.16 -11.91 -11.29
C ASP A 134 6.78 -12.29 -10.73
N ILE A 135 6.02 -13.05 -11.51
CA ILE A 135 4.66 -13.46 -11.18
C ILE A 135 4.61 -14.98 -11.14
N GLU A 136 4.55 -15.52 -9.93
CA GLU A 136 4.44 -16.96 -9.68
C GLU A 136 2.98 -17.33 -9.38
N LYS A 137 2.45 -18.33 -10.08
CA LYS A 137 1.18 -18.97 -9.68
C LYS A 137 1.47 -20.03 -8.62
N ALA A 138 1.28 -19.67 -7.35
CA ALA A 138 1.62 -20.51 -6.20
C ALA A 138 0.55 -21.56 -5.84
N GLY A 139 -0.67 -21.40 -6.36
CA GLY A 139 -1.82 -22.25 -6.08
C GLY A 139 -3.03 -21.88 -6.92
N SER A 140 -4.17 -22.53 -6.68
CA SER A 140 -5.43 -22.21 -7.34
C SER A 140 -5.92 -20.84 -6.87
N GLY A 141 -5.92 -19.84 -7.75
CA GLY A 141 -6.27 -18.47 -7.35
C GLY A 141 -5.23 -17.73 -6.50
N ILE A 142 -4.02 -18.25 -6.36
CA ILE A 142 -2.95 -17.63 -5.56
C ILE A 142 -1.79 -17.24 -6.46
N TYR A 143 -1.48 -15.95 -6.48
CA TYR A 143 -0.39 -15.37 -7.28
C TYR A 143 0.56 -14.59 -6.37
N TYR A 144 1.85 -14.93 -6.43
CA TYR A 144 2.91 -14.18 -5.76
C TYR A 144 3.56 -13.23 -6.74
N ILE A 145 3.69 -11.98 -6.33
CA ILE A 145 4.37 -10.91 -7.05
C ILE A 145 5.68 -10.64 -6.31
N LYS A 146 6.78 -10.89 -6.99
CA LYS A 146 8.16 -10.80 -6.50
C LYS A 146 8.94 -9.77 -7.31
N ASP A 147 10.19 -9.55 -6.93
CA ASP A 147 11.07 -8.53 -7.50
C ASP A 147 10.48 -7.12 -7.41
N THR A 148 9.72 -6.89 -6.34
CA THR A 148 9.23 -5.58 -5.91
C THR A 148 9.74 -5.30 -4.49
N ASP A 149 9.65 -4.05 -4.05
CA ASP A 149 10.07 -3.61 -2.72
C ASP A 149 9.26 -4.23 -1.56
N ILE A 150 8.02 -4.67 -1.82
CA ILE A 150 7.20 -5.43 -0.87
C ILE A 150 6.61 -6.65 -1.57
N ASP A 151 6.90 -7.85 -1.08
CA ASP A 151 6.31 -9.09 -1.59
C ASP A 151 4.78 -9.03 -1.48
N THR A 152 4.12 -9.30 -2.59
CA THR A 152 2.66 -9.16 -2.69
C THR A 152 2.02 -10.48 -3.08
N GLN A 153 0.91 -10.81 -2.43
CA GLN A 153 0.02 -11.92 -2.77
C GLN A 153 -1.27 -11.36 -3.35
N ILE A 154 -1.75 -11.96 -4.45
CA ILE A 154 -3.09 -11.74 -4.97
C ILE A 154 -3.89 -13.03 -4.76
N LEU A 155 -5.02 -12.92 -4.08
CA LEU A 155 -5.97 -14.00 -3.84
C LEU A 155 -7.24 -13.78 -4.65
N VAL A 156 -7.51 -14.70 -5.56
CA VAL A 156 -8.73 -14.73 -6.37
C VAL A 156 -9.67 -15.77 -5.78
N SER A 157 -10.60 -15.34 -4.93
CA SER A 157 -11.37 -16.25 -4.07
C SER A 157 -12.23 -17.26 -4.83
N LYS A 158 -12.71 -16.92 -6.03
CA LYS A 158 -13.47 -17.84 -6.91
C LYS A 158 -12.62 -18.93 -7.56
N GLN A 159 -11.30 -18.82 -7.47
CA GLN A 159 -10.35 -19.78 -8.01
C GLN A 159 -9.71 -20.63 -6.92
N LEU A 160 -10.01 -20.41 -5.63
CA LEU A 160 -9.45 -21.22 -4.55
C LEU A 160 -10.09 -22.61 -4.55
N ASP A 161 -9.27 -23.65 -4.41
CA ASP A 161 -9.77 -25.01 -4.19
C ASP A 161 -10.18 -25.19 -2.71
N ASP A 162 -11.04 -26.17 -2.41
CA ASP A 162 -11.57 -26.42 -1.05
C ASP A 162 -10.46 -26.61 0.01
N GLY A 163 -9.29 -27.12 -0.40
CA GLY A 163 -8.11 -27.28 0.47
C GLY A 163 -7.27 -26.01 0.68
N GLU A 164 -7.46 -24.98 -0.15
CA GLU A 164 -6.74 -23.69 -0.09
C GLU A 164 -7.56 -22.57 0.56
N ALA A 165 -8.86 -22.80 0.76
CA ALA A 165 -9.80 -21.85 1.35
C ALA A 165 -9.68 -21.70 2.89
N GLY A 166 -8.78 -22.43 3.56
CA GLY A 166 -8.72 -22.49 5.03
C GLY A 166 -7.33 -22.50 5.65
#